data_AF-A0A3D6C624-F1
#
_entry.id   AF-A0A3D6C624-F1
#
_cell.length_a   1.000
_cell.length_b   1.000
_cell.length_c   1.000
_cell.angle_alpha   90.00
_cell.angle_beta   90.00
_cell.angle_gamma   90.00
#
_symmetry.space_group_name_H-M   'P 1'
#
loop_
_entity.id
_entity.type
_entity.pdbx_description
1 polymer ?
#
loop_
_entity_poly.entity_id
_entity_poly.type
_entity_poly.pdbx_seq_one_letter_code
_entity_poly.pdbx_strand_id
1 'polypeptide(L)' 'MKKTRIIFMGTPDFSVPALHALANVEDFQIPLVVTQPDRPKGRGKKLAPSPVKVAAEKLS' A
#
# COMPACT_ATOMS: atom_id res chain seq x y z
N MET A 1 10.08 19.51 12.77
CA MET A 1 8.71 19.31 13.32
C MET A 1 8.41 17.82 13.41
N LYS A 2 7.41 17.40 14.19
CA LYS A 2 7.01 15.99 14.30
C LYS A 2 6.09 15.65 13.12
N LYS A 3 6.42 14.61 12.35
CA LYS A 3 5.58 14.15 11.24
C LYS A 3 4.26 13.56 11.74
N THR A 4 3.18 13.78 10.99
CA THR A 4 1.87 13.15 11.21
C THR A 4 1.94 11.68 10.81
N ARG A 5 1.62 10.77 11.75
CA ARG A 5 1.68 9.32 11.52
C ARG A 5 0.32 8.82 11.02
N ILE A 6 0.30 8.18 9.86
CA ILE A 6 -0.91 7.75 9.17
C ILE A 6 -0.84 6.23 8.92
N ILE A 7 -1.91 5.51 9.22
CA ILE A 7 -2.06 4.12 8.76
C ILE A 7 -2.78 4.16 7.42
N PHE A 8 -2.18 3.57 6.38
CA PHE A 8 -2.83 3.45 5.09
C PHE A 8 -3.56 2.11 4.98
N MET A 9 -4.84 2.12 4.58
CA MET A 9 -5.64 0.91 4.40
C MET A 9 -6.15 0.86 2.97
N GLY A 10 -5.72 -0.15 2.20
CA GLY A 10 -6.11 -0.29 0.80
C GLY A 10 -5.72 -1.65 0.23
N THR A 11 -6.32 -2.03 -0.89
CA THR A 11 -6.06 -3.32 -1.55
C THR A 11 -6.07 -3.21 -3.08
N PRO A 12 -7.06 -2.59 -3.73
CA PRO A 12 -7.13 -2.57 -5.19
C PRO A 12 -6.07 -1.66 -5.82
N ASP A 13 -5.82 -1.85 -7.11
CA ASP A 13 -4.89 -1.04 -7.92
C ASP A 13 -5.18 0.46 -7.83
N PHE A 14 -6.47 0.84 -7.74
CA PHE A 14 -6.89 2.25 -7.61
C PHE A 14 -6.38 2.93 -6.32
N SER A 15 -6.07 2.18 -5.27
CA SER A 15 -5.58 2.75 -4.01
C SER A 15 -4.08 3.11 -4.06
N VAL A 16 -3.34 2.56 -5.02
CA VAL A 16 -1.88 2.74 -5.12
C VAL A 16 -1.46 4.21 -5.34
N PRO A 17 -2.11 4.99 -6.23
CA PRO A 17 -1.80 6.41 -6.38
C PRO A 17 -1.98 7.22 -5.08
N ALA A 18 -3.01 6.90 -4.28
CA ALA A 18 -3.24 7.58 -3.00
C ALA A 18 -2.14 7.26 -1.97
N LEU A 19 -1.67 6.02 -1.90
CA LEU A 19 -0.54 5.62 -1.06
C LEU A 19 0.72 6.43 -1.43
N HIS A 20 1.06 6.51 -2.72
CA HIS A 20 2.23 7.26 -3.18
C HIS A 20 2.10 8.76 -2.91
N ALA A 21 0.92 9.34 -3.14
CA ALA A 21 0.69 10.75 -2.87
C ALA A 21 0.92 11.09 -1.39
N LEU A 22 0.39 10.27 -0.47
CA LEU A 22 0.57 10.46 0.97
C LEU A 22 2.02 10.22 1.41
N ALA A 23 2.71 9.24 0.83
CA ALA A 23 4.11 8.95 1.14
C ALA A 23 5.08 10.07 0.72
N ASN A 24 4.70 10.87 -0.30
CA ASN A 24 5.49 12.00 -0.79
C ASN A 24 5.24 13.32 -0.04
N VAL A 25 4.30 13.36 0.91
CA VAL A 25 4.08 14.55 1.75
C VAL A 25 5.16 14.61 2.82
N GLU A 26 5.94 15.70 2.83
CA GLU A 26 7.09 15.87 3.72
C GLU A 26 6.73 15.71 5.21
N ASP A 27 5.58 16.28 5.60
CA ASP A 27 5.07 16.27 6.98
C ASP A 27 4.39 14.95 7.38
N PHE A 28 4.26 13.99 6.48
CA PHE A 28 3.58 12.71 6.75
C PHE A 28 4.57 11.55 6.89
N GLN A 29 4.16 10.55 7.67
CA GLN A 29 4.85 9.28 7.80
C GLN A 29 3.82 8.15 7.81
N ILE A 30 4.05 7.11 7.01
CA ILE A 30 3.19 5.93 6.93
C ILE A 30 3.92 4.74 7.59
N PRO A 31 3.84 4.55 8.92
CA PRO A 31 4.51 3.45 9.60
C PRO A 31 3.88 2.07 9.36
N LEU A 32 2.64 2.02 8.85
CA LEU A 32 1.92 0.77 8.64
C LEU A 32 0.98 0.89 7.43
N VAL A 33 1.01 -0.15 6.60
CA VAL A 33 0.05 -0.37 5.51
C VAL A 33 -0.73 -1.66 5.78
N VAL A 34 -2.05 -1.57 5.76
CA VAL A 34 -2.96 -2.71 5.91
C VAL A 34 -3.63 -3.00 4.58
N THR A 35 -3.56 -4.27 4.15
CA THR A 35 -4.17 -4.76 2.92
C THR A 35 -4.71 -6.16 3.12
N GLN A 36 -5.53 -6.64 2.18
CA GLN A 36 -6.02 -8.01 2.22
C GLN A 36 -4.87 -9.02 2.06
N PRO A 37 -5.01 -10.23 2.61
CA PRO A 37 -4.07 -11.32 2.37
C PRO A 37 -3.89 -11.58 0.87
N ASP A 38 -2.73 -12.12 0.52
CA ASP A 38 -2.44 -12.55 -0.84
C ASP A 38 -3.49 -13.58 -1.30
N ARG A 39 -3.98 -13.44 -2.52
CA ARG A 39 -5.05 -14.27 -3.05
C ARG A 39 -4.80 -14.67 -4.51
N PRO A 40 -5.36 -15.80 -4.96
CA PRO A 40 -5.30 -16.20 -6.36
C PRO A 40 -5.78 -15.12 -7.34
N LYS A 41 -5.00 -14.79 -8.37
CA LYS A 41 -5.37 -13.81 -9.42
C LYS A 41 -5.14 -14.39 -10.82
N GLY A 42 -5.96 -13.96 -11.79
CA GLY A 42 -5.81 -14.30 -13.21
C GLY A 42 -6.13 -15.77 -13.56
N ARG A 43 -5.81 -16.14 -14.82
CA ARG A 43 -5.93 -17.54 -15.28
C ARG A 43 -4.83 -18.38 -14.61
N GLY A 44 -5.19 -19.57 -14.13
CA GLY A 44 -4.28 -20.44 -13.38
C GLY A 44 -4.18 -20.13 -11.88
N LYS A 45 -4.89 -19.12 -11.36
CA LYS A 45 -5.12 -18.89 -9.93
C LYS A 45 -3.83 -18.92 -9.08
N LYS A 46 -2.73 -18.38 -9.60
CA LYS A 46 -1.49 -18.25 -8.83
C LYS A 46 -1.69 -17.26 -7.69
N LEU A 47 -1.13 -17.58 -6.53
CA LEU A 47 -1.12 -16.68 -5.39
C LEU A 47 -0.39 -15.39 -5.78
N ALA A 48 -1.05 -14.26 -5.62
CA ALA A 48 -0.49 -12.97 -5.97
C ALA A 48 -0.69 -11.99 -4.80
N PRO A 49 0.32 -11.16 -4.49
CA PRO A 49 0.18 -10.10 -3.52
C PRO A 49 -0.81 -9.03 -4.00
N SER A 50 -1.43 -8.34 -3.05
CA SER A 50 -2.28 -7.19 -3.40
C SER A 50 -1.44 -6.07 -4.05
N PRO A 51 -2.02 -5.28 -4.96
CA PRO A 51 -1.38 -4.09 -5.52
C PRO A 51 -0.78 -3.14 -4.46
N VAL A 52 -1.52 -2.90 -3.37
CA VAL A 52 -1.08 -2.05 -2.27
C VAL A 52 0.10 -2.67 -1.49
N LYS A 53 0.13 -4.00 -1.30
CA LYS A 53 1.28 -4.68 -0.69
C LYS A 53 2.55 -4.44 -1.49
N VAL A 54 2.49 -4.67 -2.81
CA VAL A 54 3.64 -4.48 -3.72
C VAL A 54 4.11 -3.03 -3.74
N ALA A 55 3.19 -2.07 -3.70
CA ALA A 55 3.53 -0.65 -3.64
C ALA A 55 4.20 -0.28 -2.30
N ALA A 56 3.66 -0.77 -1.18
CA ALA A 56 4.19 -0.49 0.15
C ALA A 56 5.61 -1.06 0.36
N GLU A 57 5.89 -2.27 -0.12
CA GLU A 57 7.22 -2.88 -0.07
C GLU A 57 8.31 -2.08 -0.82
N LYS A 58 7.91 -1.24 -1.79
CA LYS A 58 8.82 -0.35 -2.53
C LYS A 58 9.03 1.02 -1.88
N LEU A 59 8.23 1.36 -0.87
CA LEU A 59 8.33 2.62 -0.12
C LEU A 59 9.16 2.48 1.16
N SER A 60 9.67 1.28 1.42
CA SER A 60 10.41 0.92 2.64
C SER A 60 11.87 1.34 2.58
#